data_AF-A0A8R2AZ57-F1
#
_entry.id   AF-A0A8R2AZ57-F1
#
_cell.length_a   1.000
_cell.length_b   1.000
_cell.length_c   1.000
_cell.angle_alpha   90.00
_cell.angle_beta   90.00
_cell.angle_gamma   90.00
#
_symmetry.space_group_name_H-M   'P 1'
#
loop_
_entity.id
_entity.type
_entity.pdbx_description
1 polymer ?
#
loop_
_entity_poly.entity_id
_entity_poly.type
_entity_poly.pdbx_seq_one_letter_code
_entity_poly.pdbx_strand_id
1 'polypeptide(L)'
;MYMKQPDYSTKTVSWKKIRPPEICYLNYCLINAQSYPKAVWYIFGNELCERFSYYGLKAVLVLFFTTIQKYDNNTSTIIVHLFIVSQSISTLFGAIIADSYWGKYKTIFILSIVHAVGNIIVAISSLVTSVSINFQRLFTIVGLLITAIGAGGIRPCVCAFGGDQFEMPDQEDRLQMYFSIFYFTINLGSFLSSCITPELRKSVQCFGKDSCFPLAFGVPALLMIISIVLFVSAKNLYKIIKPTSSVITTSIGCIFHALRKKITASSNEAKRKDWLEYADDKYNAQEISDLRSALDVLFLLIPIPMFYTLLDQQSSRWVLQGTLMNGKIDFLNWIIKPDQIHLINPLFVLIFIPFFNVAIYPLLNKIGINTAFRKIILGGMFAALSFAIAAVVQYTIIGQTFSIPSNESQLRIYNNFDCNVSISGSLVGNFSIEQLDVLHINYNTTVFNETDVLSIDLLPSCELKSNTLKQHVFIEKETVSSYLLTSKNNVDIELIHLSELKKLKNGNSNLR
;
A
#
# COMPACT_ATOMS: atom_id res chain seq x y z
N MET A 1 -7.15 -65.45 -26.70
CA MET A 1 -6.67 -65.52 -25.30
C MET A 1 -6.57 -64.08 -24.81
N TYR A 2 -7.51 -63.67 -23.95
CA TYR A 2 -7.70 -62.29 -23.50
C TYR A 2 -6.46 -61.76 -22.77
N MET A 3 -5.85 -60.67 -23.27
CA MET A 3 -4.88 -59.88 -22.52
C MET A 3 -5.63 -58.94 -21.56
N LYS A 4 -5.45 -59.16 -20.26
CA LYS A 4 -6.02 -58.40 -19.15
C LYS A 4 -5.62 -56.92 -19.22
N GLN A 5 -6.60 -56.04 -19.09
CA GLN A 5 -6.43 -54.63 -18.69
C GLN A 5 -5.77 -54.55 -17.30
N PRO A 6 -4.94 -53.53 -17.01
CA PRO A 6 -4.49 -53.26 -15.66
C PRO A 6 -5.64 -52.68 -14.83
N ASP A 7 -5.92 -53.37 -13.72
CA ASP A 7 -6.91 -53.05 -12.71
C ASP A 7 -6.49 -51.79 -11.92
N TYR A 8 -7.13 -50.65 -12.19
CA TYR A 8 -7.02 -49.44 -11.37
C TYR A 8 -7.87 -49.61 -10.11
N SER A 9 -7.42 -50.50 -9.23
CA SER A 9 -7.91 -50.53 -7.86
C SER A 9 -7.44 -49.26 -7.14
N THR A 10 -8.42 -48.59 -6.55
CA THR A 10 -8.35 -47.38 -5.76
C THR A 10 -7.28 -47.49 -4.66
N LYS A 11 -6.06 -47.02 -4.95
CA LYS A 11 -5.14 -46.57 -3.91
C LYS A 11 -5.73 -45.30 -3.29
N THR A 12 -6.55 -45.50 -2.27
CA THR A 12 -6.88 -44.49 -1.29
C THR A 12 -5.57 -43.95 -0.73
N VAL A 13 -5.16 -42.76 -1.18
CA VAL A 13 -4.10 -41.99 -0.54
C VAL A 13 -4.58 -41.71 0.88
N SER A 14 -4.04 -42.46 1.84
CA SER A 14 -4.28 -42.26 3.25
C SER A 14 -3.75 -40.89 3.62
N TRP A 15 -4.64 -39.92 3.87
CA TRP A 15 -4.33 -38.59 4.41
C TRP A 15 -3.83 -38.63 5.87
N LYS A 16 -3.12 -39.68 6.27
CA LYS A 16 -2.50 -39.77 7.60
C LYS A 16 -1.16 -39.02 7.59
N LYS A 17 -1.20 -37.85 8.25
CA LYS A 17 -0.08 -36.95 8.60
C LYS A 17 0.47 -36.09 7.45
N ILE A 18 -0.28 -35.06 7.07
CA ILE A 18 0.35 -33.78 6.72
C ILE A 18 0.94 -33.25 8.03
N ARG A 19 2.25 -33.41 8.22
CA ARG A 19 2.97 -32.66 9.26
C ARG A 19 2.95 -31.18 8.86
N PRO A 20 2.72 -30.23 9.78
CA PRO A 20 2.95 -28.81 9.48
C PRO A 20 4.42 -28.64 9.05
N PRO A 21 4.75 -27.62 8.24
CA PRO A 21 6.12 -27.37 7.83
C PRO A 21 6.96 -27.17 9.10
N GLU A 22 7.76 -28.16 9.45
CA GLU A 22 8.80 -28.03 10.46
C GLU A 22 9.74 -26.96 9.91
N ILE A 23 9.75 -25.80 10.56
CA ILE A 23 10.72 -24.75 10.30
C ILE A 23 12.08 -25.40 10.50
N CYS A 24 12.79 -25.59 9.39
CA CYS A 24 14.12 -26.16 9.41
C CYS A 24 15.01 -25.20 10.21
N TYR A 25 15.35 -25.59 11.44
CA TYR A 25 16.30 -24.86 12.26
C TYR A 25 17.59 -24.67 11.46
N LEU A 26 18.16 -23.46 11.48
CA LEU A 26 19.38 -23.06 10.76
C LEU A 26 20.55 -24.07 10.87
N ASN A 27 20.57 -24.92 11.90
CA ASN A 27 21.64 -25.89 12.14
C ASN A 27 21.46 -27.27 11.49
N TYR A 28 20.26 -27.66 11.03
CA TYR A 28 20.03 -28.99 10.43
C TYR A 28 20.18 -29.03 8.90
N CYS A 29 20.18 -27.86 8.23
CA CYS A 29 20.29 -27.76 6.77
C CYS A 29 21.71 -27.86 6.20
N LEU A 30 22.76 -27.91 7.04
CA LEU A 30 24.16 -27.97 6.58
C LEU A 30 24.62 -29.38 6.16
N ILE A 31 23.80 -30.42 6.36
CA ILE A 31 24.28 -31.82 6.31
C ILE A 31 24.06 -32.52 4.95
N ASN A 32 23.38 -31.93 3.97
CA ASN A 32 23.34 -32.46 2.59
C ASN A 32 23.53 -31.35 1.54
N ALA A 33 24.80 -31.00 1.32
CA ALA A 33 25.24 -29.95 0.40
C ALA A 33 25.19 -30.37 -1.07
N GLN A 34 24.00 -30.61 -1.62
CA GLN A 34 23.78 -30.33 -3.04
C GLN A 34 23.57 -28.81 -3.17
N SER A 35 24.43 -28.15 -3.94
CA SER A 35 24.50 -26.69 -4.06
C SER A 35 23.16 -26.10 -4.51
N TYR A 36 22.72 -25.04 -3.84
CA TYR A 36 21.60 -24.22 -4.30
C TYR A 36 21.91 -23.64 -5.69
N PRO A 37 20.97 -23.62 -6.65
CA PRO A 37 21.27 -23.12 -7.99
C PRO A 37 21.69 -21.64 -7.93
N LYS A 38 22.88 -21.33 -8.46
CA LYS A 38 23.45 -19.95 -8.43
C LYS A 38 22.49 -18.91 -9.03
N ALA A 39 21.72 -19.33 -10.04
CA ALA A 39 20.74 -18.50 -10.72
C ALA A 39 19.68 -17.92 -9.77
N VAL A 40 19.29 -18.65 -8.72
CA VAL A 40 18.20 -18.25 -7.82
C VAL A 40 18.59 -17.02 -6.97
N TRP A 41 19.87 -16.83 -6.64
CA TRP A 41 20.33 -15.64 -5.93
C TRP A 41 20.10 -14.34 -6.72
N TYR A 42 20.23 -14.40 -8.05
CA TYR A 42 19.93 -13.27 -8.93
C TYR A 42 18.42 -13.01 -9.01
N ILE A 43 17.61 -14.06 -8.95
CA ILE A 43 16.14 -13.94 -8.89
C ILE A 43 15.72 -13.27 -7.58
N PHE A 44 16.33 -13.61 -6.45
CA PHE A 44 16.08 -12.93 -5.18
C PHE A 44 16.51 -11.46 -5.21
N GLY A 45 17.68 -11.14 -5.77
CA GLY A 45 18.12 -9.76 -5.93
C GLY A 45 17.16 -8.94 -6.80
N ASN A 46 16.73 -9.50 -7.94
CA ASN A 46 15.70 -8.91 -8.80
C ASN A 46 14.38 -8.71 -8.05
N GLU A 47 13.89 -9.71 -7.34
CA GLU A 47 12.63 -9.61 -6.58
C GLU A 47 12.72 -8.53 -5.49
N LEU A 48 13.84 -8.44 -4.78
CA LEU A 48 14.05 -7.42 -3.75
C LEU A 48 13.99 -5.99 -4.33
N CYS A 49 14.71 -5.75 -5.43
CA CYS A 49 14.74 -4.45 -6.10
C CYS A 49 13.36 -4.07 -6.69
N GLU A 50 12.68 -5.01 -7.34
CA GLU A 50 11.33 -4.77 -7.89
C GLU A 50 10.31 -4.49 -6.78
N ARG A 51 10.35 -5.24 -5.68
CA ARG A 51 9.45 -5.02 -4.54
C ARG A 51 9.72 -3.70 -3.85
N PHE A 52 10.99 -3.34 -3.66
CA PHE A 52 11.32 -2.01 -3.16
C PHE A 52 10.74 -0.92 -4.06
N SER A 53 10.96 -1.03 -5.37
CA SER A 53 10.48 -0.08 -6.36
C SER A 53 8.96 0.09 -6.29
N TYR A 54 8.22 -1.02 -6.28
CA TYR A 54 6.77 -1.02 -6.22
C TYR A 54 6.21 -0.38 -4.93
N TYR A 55 6.65 -0.88 -3.76
CA TYR A 55 6.11 -0.42 -2.48
C TYR A 55 6.57 1.01 -2.16
N GLY A 56 7.78 1.39 -2.56
CA GLY A 56 8.29 2.76 -2.39
C GLY A 56 7.48 3.78 -3.18
N LEU A 57 7.19 3.49 -4.46
CA LEU A 57 6.32 4.33 -5.27
C LEU A 57 4.91 4.41 -4.67
N LYS A 58 4.31 3.26 -4.30
CA LYS A 58 2.96 3.18 -3.73
C LYS A 58 2.82 4.02 -2.45
N ALA A 59 3.80 3.97 -1.56
CA ALA A 59 3.75 4.63 -0.25
C ALA A 59 3.58 6.15 -0.33
N VAL A 60 4.28 6.81 -1.27
CA VAL A 60 4.30 8.28 -1.36
C VAL A 60 3.27 8.86 -2.32
N LEU A 61 2.58 8.01 -3.09
CA LEU A 61 1.77 8.43 -4.24
C LEU A 61 0.56 9.31 -3.82
N VAL A 62 -0.14 8.93 -2.74
CA VAL A 62 -1.29 9.70 -2.26
C VAL A 62 -0.89 11.10 -1.76
N LEU A 63 0.29 11.22 -1.15
CA LEU A 63 0.83 12.51 -0.73
C LEU A 63 1.26 13.34 -1.94
N PHE A 64 1.85 12.72 -2.96
CA PHE A 64 2.20 13.42 -4.20
C PHE A 64 0.97 14.05 -4.88
N PHE A 65 -0.12 13.29 -4.99
CA PHE A 65 -1.37 13.78 -5.57
C PHE A 65 -2.00 14.93 -4.79
N THR A 66 -2.02 14.83 -3.46
CA THR A 66 -2.66 15.84 -2.60
C THR A 66 -1.82 17.10 -2.42
N THR A 67 -0.50 16.99 -2.37
CA THR A 67 0.42 18.11 -2.07
C THR A 67 0.95 18.81 -3.32
N ILE A 68 1.45 18.04 -4.30
CA ILE A 68 2.05 18.60 -5.52
C ILE A 68 1.00 18.79 -6.60
N GLN A 69 0.22 17.74 -6.90
CA GLN A 69 -0.76 17.80 -7.98
C GLN A 69 -2.08 18.48 -7.58
N LYS A 70 -2.24 18.83 -6.31
CA LYS A 70 -3.40 19.53 -5.75
C LYS A 70 -4.74 18.84 -6.04
N TYR A 71 -4.77 17.52 -6.16
CA TYR A 71 -6.03 16.77 -6.14
C TYR A 71 -6.63 16.82 -4.73
N ASP A 72 -7.96 16.70 -4.64
CA ASP A 72 -8.63 16.47 -3.37
C ASP A 72 -8.36 15.04 -2.86
N ASN A 73 -8.68 14.81 -1.58
CA ASN A 73 -8.40 13.53 -0.92
C ASN A 73 -9.15 12.35 -1.55
N ASN A 74 -10.36 12.58 -2.08
CA ASN A 74 -11.18 11.53 -2.68
C ASN A 74 -10.62 11.16 -4.05
N THR A 75 -10.36 12.15 -4.91
CA THR A 75 -9.76 11.93 -6.23
C THR A 75 -8.39 11.28 -6.12
N SER A 76 -7.55 11.73 -5.18
CA SER A 76 -6.23 11.11 -4.94
C SER A 76 -6.35 9.63 -4.56
N THR A 77 -7.30 9.30 -3.69
CA THR A 77 -7.59 7.92 -3.29
C THR A 77 -8.07 7.08 -4.47
N ILE A 78 -8.96 7.63 -5.30
CA ILE A 78 -9.46 6.96 -6.51
C ILE A 78 -8.31 6.65 -7.48
N ILE A 79 -7.43 7.61 -7.75
CA ILE A 79 -6.30 7.40 -8.69
C ILE A 79 -5.34 6.32 -8.17
N VAL A 80 -5.01 6.32 -6.87
CA VAL A 80 -4.17 5.28 -6.25
C VAL A 80 -4.80 3.89 -6.41
N HIS A 81 -6.10 3.75 -6.14
CA HIS A 81 -6.78 2.46 -6.25
C HIS A 81 -7.01 2.01 -7.69
N LEU A 82 -7.24 2.93 -8.63
CA LEU A 82 -7.25 2.62 -10.06
C LEU A 82 -5.92 2.04 -10.52
N PHE A 83 -4.79 2.61 -10.05
CA PHE A 83 -3.47 2.05 -10.31
C PHE A 83 -3.33 0.59 -9.79
N ILE A 84 -3.79 0.32 -8.56
CA ILE A 84 -3.76 -1.04 -7.96
C ILE A 84 -4.64 -2.02 -8.75
N VAL A 85 -5.84 -1.59 -9.17
CA VAL A 85 -6.74 -2.41 -10.00
C VAL A 85 -6.13 -2.69 -11.37
N SER A 86 -5.54 -1.69 -12.02
CA SER A 86 -4.84 -1.87 -13.30
C SER A 86 -3.69 -2.87 -13.21
N GLN A 87 -2.93 -2.87 -12.11
CA GLN A 87 -1.90 -3.88 -11.85
C GLN A 87 -2.47 -5.30 -11.71
N SER A 88 -3.59 -5.42 -11.00
CA SER A 88 -4.25 -6.71 -10.77
C SER A 88 -4.79 -7.29 -12.08
N ILE A 89 -5.37 -6.45 -12.94
CA ILE A 89 -5.79 -6.83 -14.30
C ILE A 89 -4.58 -7.24 -15.15
N SER A 90 -3.49 -6.44 -15.12
CA SER A 90 -2.27 -6.74 -15.85
C SER A 90 -1.62 -8.06 -15.44
N THR A 91 -1.77 -8.49 -14.19
CA THR A 91 -1.30 -9.79 -13.70
C THR A 91 -1.88 -10.94 -14.53
N LEU A 92 -3.18 -10.90 -14.86
CA LEU A 92 -3.81 -11.93 -15.69
C LEU A 92 -3.21 -11.97 -17.11
N PHE A 93 -3.01 -10.79 -17.72
CA PHE A 93 -2.39 -10.69 -19.04
C PHE A 93 -0.94 -11.19 -19.03
N GLY A 94 -0.17 -10.85 -18.00
CA GLY A 94 1.21 -11.32 -17.84
C GLY A 94 1.32 -12.84 -17.78
N ALA A 95 0.42 -13.49 -17.03
CA ALA A 95 0.35 -14.95 -16.93
C ALA A 95 0.05 -15.59 -18.31
N ILE A 96 -0.98 -15.10 -19.02
CA ILE A 96 -1.35 -15.62 -20.34
C ILE A 96 -0.20 -15.45 -21.35
N ILE A 97 0.47 -14.30 -21.35
CA ILE A 97 1.58 -14.01 -22.26
C ILE A 97 2.78 -14.93 -21.97
N ALA A 98 3.12 -15.12 -20.69
CA ALA A 98 4.22 -15.98 -20.28
C ALA A 98 3.97 -17.45 -20.63
N ASP A 99 2.77 -17.95 -20.39
CA ASP A 99 2.46 -19.36 -20.61
C ASP A 99 2.25 -19.67 -22.09
N SER A 100 1.53 -18.82 -22.84
CA SER A 100 1.12 -19.15 -24.22
C SER A 100 2.06 -18.66 -25.32
N TYR A 101 2.79 -17.56 -25.13
CA TYR A 101 3.48 -16.87 -26.24
C TYR A 101 4.98 -16.68 -26.04
N TRP A 102 5.38 -15.96 -24.99
CA TRP A 102 6.75 -15.46 -24.86
C TRP A 102 7.65 -16.37 -24.01
N GLY A 103 7.08 -17.16 -23.11
CA GLY A 103 7.83 -17.84 -22.04
C GLY A 103 8.15 -16.89 -20.89
N LYS A 104 8.26 -17.43 -19.67
CA LYS A 104 8.45 -16.66 -18.43
C LYS A 104 9.63 -15.68 -18.48
N TYR A 105 10.79 -16.11 -18.97
CA TYR A 105 12.00 -15.25 -19.05
C TYR A 105 11.77 -13.98 -19.90
N LYS A 106 11.22 -14.13 -21.12
CA LYS A 106 10.99 -12.98 -22.01
C LYS A 106 9.91 -12.05 -21.45
N THR A 107 8.86 -12.61 -20.85
CA THR A 107 7.82 -11.82 -20.19
C THR A 107 8.37 -10.99 -19.04
N ILE A 108 9.17 -11.59 -18.16
CA ILE A 108 9.82 -10.86 -17.05
C ILE A 108 10.72 -9.75 -17.61
N PHE A 109 11.57 -10.05 -18.58
CA PHE A 109 12.51 -9.08 -19.14
C PHE A 109 11.81 -7.87 -19.80
N ILE A 110 10.87 -8.13 -20.71
CA ILE A 110 10.16 -7.08 -21.45
C ILE A 110 9.32 -6.23 -20.49
N LEU A 111 8.54 -6.86 -19.62
CA LEU A 111 7.69 -6.13 -18.69
C LEU A 111 8.48 -5.40 -17.61
N SER A 112 9.69 -5.86 -17.27
CA SER A 112 10.60 -5.12 -16.39
C SER A 112 11.08 -3.81 -17.04
N ILE A 113 11.37 -3.82 -18.35
CA ILE A 113 11.68 -2.59 -19.09
C ILE A 113 10.46 -1.65 -19.08
N VAL A 114 9.26 -2.18 -19.34
CA VAL A 114 8.01 -1.40 -19.27
C VAL A 114 7.84 -0.76 -17.88
N HIS A 115 8.06 -1.53 -16.81
CA HIS A 115 8.02 -1.00 -15.43
C HIS A 115 9.03 0.13 -15.24
N ALA A 116 10.29 -0.06 -15.64
CA ALA A 116 11.34 0.95 -15.52
C ALA A 116 10.97 2.24 -16.26
N VAL A 117 10.48 2.14 -17.50
CA VAL A 117 10.01 3.30 -18.27
C VAL A 117 8.87 4.02 -17.55
N GLY A 118 7.90 3.29 -17.01
CA GLY A 118 6.81 3.86 -16.22
C GLY A 118 7.31 4.65 -15.01
N ASN A 119 8.22 4.07 -14.22
CA ASN A 119 8.81 4.75 -13.06
C ASN A 119 9.64 5.98 -13.45
N ILE A 120 10.39 5.91 -14.55
CA ILE A 120 11.15 7.06 -15.06
C ILE A 120 10.19 8.19 -15.44
N ILE A 121 9.07 7.90 -16.11
CA ILE A 121 8.07 8.91 -16.46
C ILE A 121 7.45 9.55 -15.20
N VAL A 122 7.15 8.76 -14.16
CA VAL A 122 6.67 9.30 -12.87
C VAL A 122 7.74 10.14 -12.17
N ALA A 123 9.00 9.73 -12.20
CA ALA A 123 10.10 10.52 -11.64
C ALA A 123 10.26 11.85 -12.38
N ILE A 124 10.21 11.85 -13.72
CA ILE A 124 10.24 13.05 -14.56
C ILE A 124 9.04 13.94 -14.25
N SER A 125 7.82 13.40 -14.12
CA SER A 125 6.65 14.21 -13.81
C SER A 125 6.77 14.95 -12.47
N SER A 126 7.49 14.39 -11.50
CA SER A 126 7.76 15.07 -10.24
C SER A 126 8.82 16.19 -10.35
N LEU A 127 9.72 16.14 -11.32
CA LEU A 127 10.72 17.18 -11.60
C LEU A 127 10.11 18.39 -12.32
N VAL A 128 9.17 18.15 -13.23
CA VAL A 128 8.56 19.17 -14.09
C VAL A 128 7.46 19.92 -13.32
N THR A 129 7.84 20.63 -12.25
CA THR A 129 6.89 21.43 -11.45
C THR A 129 6.66 22.84 -12.03
N SER A 130 7.53 23.31 -12.94
CA SER A 130 7.44 24.63 -13.58
C SER A 130 6.52 24.67 -14.80
N VAL A 131 6.10 23.50 -15.31
CA VAL A 131 5.14 23.39 -16.41
C VAL A 131 3.72 23.29 -15.85
N SER A 132 2.70 23.58 -16.66
CA SER A 132 1.31 23.55 -16.23
C SER A 132 0.95 22.26 -15.47
N ILE A 133 0.14 22.42 -14.43
CA ILE A 133 -0.33 21.32 -13.57
C ILE A 133 -1.00 20.19 -14.36
N ASN A 134 -1.64 20.53 -15.49
CA ASN A 134 -2.32 19.56 -16.35
C ASN A 134 -1.33 18.65 -17.07
N PHE A 135 -0.21 19.18 -17.55
CA PHE A 135 0.85 18.35 -18.14
C PHE A 135 1.47 17.43 -17.07
N GLN A 136 1.73 17.95 -15.88
CA GLN A 136 2.27 17.14 -14.78
C GLN A 136 1.35 15.95 -14.43
N ARG A 137 0.04 16.19 -14.33
CA ARG A 137 -0.98 15.18 -14.08
C ARG A 137 -1.03 14.13 -15.19
N LEU A 138 -1.02 14.56 -16.45
CA LEU A 138 -1.04 13.67 -17.62
C LEU A 138 0.16 12.72 -17.62
N PHE A 139 1.38 13.25 -17.49
CA PHE A 139 2.60 12.43 -17.46
C PHE A 139 2.57 11.42 -16.30
N THR A 140 2.06 11.83 -15.15
CA THR A 140 1.95 10.93 -13.99
C THR A 140 0.97 9.80 -14.25
N ILE A 141 -0.22 10.08 -14.80
CA ILE A 141 -1.22 9.05 -15.13
C ILE A 141 -0.67 8.09 -16.18
N VAL A 142 -0.04 8.60 -17.24
CA VAL A 142 0.59 7.78 -18.27
C VAL A 142 1.70 6.90 -17.67
N GLY A 143 2.58 7.48 -16.85
CA GLY A 143 3.63 6.75 -16.16
C GLY A 143 3.10 5.66 -15.23
N LEU A 144 2.02 5.92 -14.50
CA LEU A 144 1.37 4.92 -13.63
C LEU A 144 0.70 3.80 -14.41
N LEU A 145 0.05 4.08 -15.55
CA LEU A 145 -0.52 3.03 -16.41
C LEU A 145 0.56 2.12 -16.97
N ILE A 146 1.67 2.69 -17.45
CA ILE A 146 2.83 1.93 -17.94
C ILE A 146 3.44 1.11 -16.79
N THR A 147 3.62 1.72 -15.63
CA THR A 147 4.09 1.02 -14.41
C THR A 147 3.14 -0.11 -14.02
N ALA A 148 1.83 0.09 -14.16
CA ALA A 148 0.83 -0.92 -13.82
C ALA A 148 0.93 -2.15 -14.72
N ILE A 149 1.16 -1.93 -16.03
CA ILE A 149 1.37 -2.99 -17.01
C ILE A 149 2.67 -3.76 -16.71
N GLY A 150 3.76 -3.05 -16.44
CA GLY A 150 5.04 -3.67 -16.13
C GLY A 150 4.99 -4.46 -14.82
N ALA A 151 4.71 -3.78 -13.71
CA ALA A 151 4.66 -4.37 -12.38
C ALA A 151 3.64 -5.50 -12.25
N GLY A 152 2.45 -5.33 -12.83
CA GLY A 152 1.38 -6.33 -12.79
C GLY A 152 1.78 -7.61 -13.51
N GLY A 153 2.23 -7.52 -14.76
CA GLY A 153 2.50 -8.71 -15.56
C GLY A 153 3.78 -9.46 -15.23
N ILE A 154 4.73 -8.85 -14.49
CA ILE A 154 5.92 -9.55 -13.96
C ILE A 154 5.55 -10.53 -12.83
N ARG A 155 4.61 -10.14 -11.94
CA ARG A 155 4.25 -10.85 -10.70
C ARG A 155 3.97 -12.35 -10.83
N PRO A 156 3.14 -12.83 -11.77
CA PRO A 156 2.82 -14.26 -11.85
C PRO A 156 4.02 -15.07 -12.38
N CYS A 157 5.01 -14.42 -12.99
CA CYS A 157 6.06 -15.09 -13.73
C CYS A 157 7.31 -15.35 -12.89
N VAL A 158 7.76 -14.39 -12.07
CA VAL A 158 9.08 -14.45 -11.38
C VAL A 158 9.15 -15.60 -10.40
N CYS A 159 8.13 -15.76 -9.54
CA CYS A 159 8.09 -16.82 -8.55
C CYS A 159 8.14 -18.20 -9.22
N ALA A 160 7.32 -18.40 -10.25
CA ALA A 160 7.27 -19.63 -11.03
C ALA A 160 8.58 -19.88 -11.81
N PHE A 161 9.20 -18.83 -12.35
CA PHE A 161 10.48 -18.93 -13.04
C PHE A 161 11.63 -19.34 -12.11
N GLY A 162 11.65 -18.85 -10.87
CA GLY A 162 12.62 -19.32 -9.89
C GLY A 162 12.37 -20.75 -9.42
N GLY A 163 11.11 -21.18 -9.36
CA GLY A 163 10.76 -22.58 -9.11
C GLY A 163 11.26 -23.54 -10.20
N ASP A 164 11.24 -23.10 -11.47
CA ASP A 164 11.75 -23.87 -12.61
C ASP A 164 13.27 -24.12 -12.56
N GLN A 165 14.01 -23.45 -11.67
CA GLN A 165 15.46 -23.62 -11.53
C GLN A 165 15.84 -24.86 -10.74
N PHE A 166 14.87 -25.54 -10.12
CA PHE A 166 15.06 -26.75 -9.34
C PHE A 166 14.72 -27.99 -10.16
N GLU A 167 15.45 -29.09 -9.92
CA GLU A 167 15.21 -30.37 -10.58
C GLU A 167 14.42 -31.31 -9.66
N MET A 168 13.25 -31.74 -10.14
CA MET A 168 12.37 -32.65 -9.41
C MET A 168 12.61 -34.10 -9.85
N PRO A 169 12.57 -35.09 -8.94
CA PRO A 169 12.19 -34.98 -7.52
C PRO A 169 13.36 -34.66 -6.55
N ASP A 170 14.61 -34.67 -7.02
CA ASP A 170 15.81 -34.63 -6.17
C ASP A 170 15.99 -33.33 -5.33
N GLN A 171 15.25 -32.26 -5.64
CA GLN A 171 15.38 -30.96 -4.98
C GLN A 171 14.09 -30.42 -4.34
N GLU A 172 13.14 -31.29 -3.99
CA GLU A 172 11.84 -30.89 -3.42
C GLU A 172 11.97 -30.05 -2.12
N ASP A 173 12.78 -30.48 -1.16
CA ASP A 173 12.99 -29.75 0.10
C ASP A 173 13.57 -28.35 -0.11
N ARG A 174 14.49 -28.22 -1.09
CA ARG A 174 15.08 -26.92 -1.46
C ARG A 174 14.09 -26.01 -2.15
N LEU A 175 13.18 -26.56 -2.96
CA LEU A 175 12.12 -25.80 -3.59
C LEU A 175 11.14 -25.22 -2.54
N GLN A 176 10.84 -25.96 -1.47
CA GLN A 176 10.05 -25.44 -0.35
C GLN A 176 10.78 -24.30 0.39
N MET A 177 12.09 -24.46 0.62
CA MET A 177 12.93 -23.40 1.18
C MET A 177 12.98 -22.17 0.27
N TYR A 178 13.06 -22.35 -1.05
CA TYR A 178 13.00 -21.28 -2.04
C TYR A 178 11.76 -20.42 -1.87
N PHE A 179 10.56 -21.02 -1.79
CA PHE A 179 9.33 -20.25 -1.60
C PHE A 179 9.31 -19.48 -0.27
N SER A 180 9.92 -20.03 0.77
CA SER A 180 10.05 -19.37 2.08
C SER A 180 10.98 -18.15 2.01
N ILE A 181 12.15 -18.29 1.36
CA ILE A 181 13.10 -17.17 1.16
C ILE A 181 12.51 -16.13 0.21
N PHE A 182 11.81 -16.55 -0.83
CA PHE A 182 11.12 -15.66 -1.77
C PHE A 182 10.08 -14.79 -1.03
N TYR A 183 9.28 -15.41 -0.17
CA TYR A 183 8.32 -14.71 0.68
C TYR A 183 9.00 -13.73 1.65
N PHE A 184 10.10 -14.14 2.28
CA PHE A 184 10.90 -13.24 3.12
C PHE A 184 11.43 -12.04 2.32
N THR A 185 11.94 -12.28 1.11
CA THR A 185 12.48 -11.25 0.21
C THR A 185 11.43 -10.21 -0.16
N ILE A 186 10.19 -10.63 -0.44
CA ILE A 186 9.05 -9.71 -0.69
C ILE A 186 8.83 -8.78 0.49
N ASN A 187 8.76 -9.33 1.71
CA ASN A 187 8.50 -8.56 2.91
C ASN A 187 9.68 -7.65 3.27
N LEU A 188 10.92 -8.12 3.07
CA LEU A 188 12.12 -7.31 3.24
C LEU A 188 12.13 -6.11 2.28
N GLY A 189 11.79 -6.32 1.00
CA GLY A 189 11.69 -5.22 0.03
C GLY A 189 10.60 -4.20 0.39
N SER A 190 9.43 -4.69 0.84
CA SER A 190 8.33 -3.84 1.33
C SER A 190 8.71 -3.05 2.58
N PHE A 191 9.42 -3.68 3.52
CA PHE A 191 9.91 -3.04 4.74
C PHE A 191 10.95 -1.95 4.43
N LEU A 192 11.96 -2.27 3.64
CA LEU A 192 13.03 -1.34 3.27
C LEU A 192 12.48 -0.12 2.53
N SER A 193 11.57 -0.32 1.58
CA SER A 193 10.95 0.79 0.84
C SER A 193 10.02 1.65 1.70
N SER A 194 9.20 1.03 2.55
CA SER A 194 8.32 1.77 3.47
C SER A 194 9.11 2.57 4.52
N CYS A 195 10.35 2.17 4.81
CA CYS A 195 11.26 2.91 5.69
C CYS A 195 11.97 4.03 4.94
N ILE A 196 12.66 3.69 3.85
CA ILE A 196 13.61 4.57 3.15
C ILE A 196 12.89 5.60 2.28
N THR A 197 11.87 5.23 1.51
CA THR A 197 11.27 6.15 0.53
C THR A 197 10.59 7.36 1.17
N PRO A 198 9.80 7.22 2.26
CA PRO A 198 9.27 8.38 2.99
C PRO A 198 10.34 9.28 3.60
N GLU A 199 11.47 8.72 4.06
CA GLU A 199 12.61 9.50 4.56
C GLU A 199 13.26 10.30 3.43
N LEU A 200 13.50 9.69 2.28
CA LEU A 200 14.02 10.39 1.09
C LEU A 200 13.07 11.51 0.65
N ARG A 201 11.76 11.32 0.79
CA ARG A 201 10.76 12.34 0.47
C ARG A 201 10.80 13.51 1.44
N LYS A 202 10.90 13.29 2.75
CA LYS A 202 10.70 14.37 3.75
C LYS A 202 12.00 14.96 4.31
N SER A 203 13.03 14.15 4.47
CA SER A 203 14.27 14.54 5.17
C SER A 203 15.30 15.19 4.22
N VAL A 204 15.05 15.14 2.91
CA VAL A 204 15.87 15.80 1.88
C VAL A 204 15.08 16.95 1.27
N GLN A 205 15.68 18.14 1.24
CA GLN A 205 15.14 19.30 0.55
C GLN A 205 15.58 19.29 -0.92
N CYS A 206 14.63 19.50 -1.83
CA CYS A 206 14.91 19.56 -3.26
C CYS A 206 14.20 20.77 -3.89
N PHE A 207 14.90 21.49 -4.76
CA PHE A 207 14.34 22.63 -5.52
C PHE A 207 13.67 23.68 -4.62
N GLY A 208 14.23 23.92 -3.43
CA GLY A 208 13.70 24.91 -2.46
C GLY A 208 12.41 24.50 -1.76
N LYS A 209 12.04 23.20 -1.77
CA LYS A 209 10.87 22.66 -1.06
C LYS A 209 11.28 21.75 0.09
N ASP A 210 10.47 21.73 1.15
CA ASP A 210 10.61 20.85 2.33
C ASP A 210 10.28 19.37 2.08
N SER A 211 10.13 18.99 0.81
CA SER A 211 9.93 17.60 0.41
C SER A 211 10.46 17.33 -1.00
N CYS A 212 11.15 16.20 -1.17
CA CYS A 212 11.77 15.77 -2.40
C CYS A 212 11.08 14.55 -3.02
N PHE A 213 9.97 14.78 -3.72
CA PHE A 213 9.32 13.74 -4.54
C PHE A 213 10.20 13.21 -5.69
N PRO A 214 11.02 14.04 -6.38
CA PRO A 214 11.93 13.54 -7.41
C PRO A 214 12.89 12.46 -6.95
N LEU A 215 13.44 12.60 -5.74
CA LEU A 215 14.30 11.58 -5.16
C LEU A 215 13.49 10.34 -4.75
N ALA A 216 12.32 10.56 -4.13
CA ALA A 216 11.42 9.48 -3.70
C ALA A 216 10.93 8.60 -4.86
N PHE A 217 10.73 9.15 -6.05
CA PHE A 217 10.38 8.39 -7.26
C PHE A 217 11.61 7.95 -8.09
N GLY A 218 12.69 8.72 -8.06
CA GLY A 218 13.92 8.43 -8.80
C GLY A 218 14.67 7.21 -8.26
N VAL A 219 14.70 7.01 -6.94
CA VAL A 219 15.35 5.82 -6.33
C VAL A 219 14.63 4.51 -6.75
N PRO A 220 13.30 4.38 -6.65
CA PRO A 220 12.56 3.27 -7.27
C PRO A 220 12.86 3.05 -8.75
N ALA A 221 12.93 4.11 -9.55
CA ALA A 221 13.26 4.01 -10.97
C ALA A 221 14.66 3.42 -11.20
N LEU A 222 15.66 3.90 -10.46
CA LEU A 222 17.03 3.40 -10.52
C LEU A 222 17.12 1.93 -10.07
N LEU A 223 16.45 1.57 -8.97
CA LEU A 223 16.42 0.20 -8.48
C LEU A 223 15.74 -0.75 -9.47
N MET A 224 14.73 -0.29 -10.21
CA MET A 224 14.13 -1.10 -11.28
C MET A 224 15.12 -1.36 -12.42
N ILE A 225 15.96 -0.37 -12.79
CA ILE A 225 17.05 -0.57 -13.76
C ILE A 225 18.09 -1.58 -13.24
N ILE A 226 18.48 -1.46 -11.97
CA ILE A 226 19.39 -2.41 -11.31
C ILE A 226 18.79 -3.82 -11.32
N SER A 227 17.48 -3.95 -11.06
CA SER A 227 16.74 -5.20 -11.12
C SER A 227 16.88 -5.87 -12.49
N ILE A 228 16.70 -5.11 -13.57
CA ILE A 228 16.86 -5.61 -14.96
C ILE A 228 18.29 -6.08 -15.19
N VAL A 229 19.29 -5.29 -14.80
CA VAL A 229 20.71 -5.64 -14.97
C VAL A 229 21.04 -6.93 -14.22
N LEU A 230 20.62 -7.06 -12.97
CA LEU A 230 20.79 -8.27 -12.16
C LEU A 230 20.14 -9.47 -12.86
N PHE A 231 18.87 -9.34 -13.27
CA PHE A 231 18.15 -10.43 -13.93
C PHE A 231 18.84 -10.88 -15.21
N VAL A 232 19.23 -9.95 -16.09
CA VAL A 232 19.87 -10.28 -17.39
C VAL A 232 21.29 -10.82 -17.21
N SER A 233 22.04 -10.36 -16.22
CA SER A 233 23.42 -10.80 -15.99
C SER A 233 23.54 -12.31 -15.74
N ALA A 234 22.49 -12.93 -15.18
CA ALA A 234 22.43 -14.36 -14.93
C ALA A 234 21.73 -15.17 -16.04
N LYS A 235 21.49 -14.58 -17.22
CA LYS A 235 20.81 -15.26 -18.34
C LYS A 235 21.39 -16.64 -18.67
N ASN A 236 22.72 -16.75 -18.70
CA ASN A 236 23.43 -17.99 -19.04
C ASN A 236 23.33 -19.06 -17.93
N LEU A 237 22.87 -18.70 -16.73
CA LEU A 237 22.68 -19.61 -15.60
C LEU A 237 21.23 -20.13 -15.50
N TYR A 238 20.28 -19.51 -16.20
CA TYR A 238 18.87 -19.88 -16.09
C TYR A 238 18.50 -21.11 -16.91
N LYS A 239 17.69 -21.96 -16.29
CA LYS A 239 16.90 -22.97 -16.99
C LYS A 239 15.63 -22.31 -17.55
N ILE A 240 15.57 -22.17 -18.87
CA ILE A 240 14.46 -21.52 -19.57
C ILE A 240 13.57 -22.58 -20.22
N ILE A 241 12.37 -22.76 -19.65
CA ILE A 241 11.36 -23.70 -20.15
C ILE A 241 10.56 -23.05 -21.29
N LYS A 242 10.24 -23.85 -22.32
CA LYS A 242 9.41 -23.39 -23.45
C LYS A 242 7.94 -23.24 -23.00
N PRO A 243 7.21 -22.24 -23.54
CA PRO A 243 5.80 -22.04 -23.23
C PRO A 243 4.95 -23.25 -23.59
N THR A 244 3.95 -23.54 -22.76
CA THR A 244 2.90 -24.55 -22.94
C THR A 244 1.55 -23.86 -22.84
N SER A 245 0.53 -24.30 -23.60
CA SER A 245 -0.79 -23.66 -23.65
C SER A 245 -1.30 -23.20 -22.27
N SER A 246 -1.73 -21.93 -22.16
CA SER A 246 -2.25 -21.39 -20.89
C SER A 246 -3.52 -22.10 -20.45
N VAL A 247 -3.50 -22.60 -19.21
CA VAL A 247 -4.66 -23.18 -18.54
C VAL A 247 -5.82 -22.19 -18.51
N ILE A 248 -5.55 -20.90 -18.33
CA ILE A 248 -6.59 -19.84 -18.29
C ILE A 248 -7.36 -19.76 -19.61
N THR A 249 -6.65 -19.77 -20.74
CA THR A 249 -7.28 -19.72 -22.07
C THR A 249 -8.13 -20.97 -22.33
N THR A 250 -7.62 -22.15 -21.94
CA THR A 250 -8.37 -23.41 -22.04
C THR A 250 -9.62 -23.40 -21.18
N SER A 251 -9.51 -22.95 -19.92
CA SER A 251 -10.64 -22.85 -18.98
C SER A 251 -11.73 -21.89 -19.47
N ILE A 252 -11.36 -20.69 -19.94
CA ILE A 252 -12.33 -19.73 -20.50
C ILE A 252 -13.02 -20.32 -21.74
N GLY A 253 -12.26 -20.97 -22.62
CA GLY A 253 -12.80 -21.66 -23.79
C GLY A 253 -13.78 -22.78 -23.41
N CYS A 254 -13.46 -23.58 -22.40
CA CYS A 254 -14.32 -24.65 -21.89
C CYS A 254 -15.62 -24.09 -21.29
N ILE A 255 -15.55 -23.03 -20.47
CA ILE A 255 -16.73 -22.36 -19.90
C ILE A 255 -17.63 -21.83 -21.02
N PHE A 256 -17.06 -21.09 -21.99
CA PHE A 256 -17.84 -20.50 -23.07
C PHE A 256 -18.48 -21.56 -23.97
N HIS A 257 -17.75 -22.63 -24.28
CA HIS A 257 -18.27 -23.76 -25.07
C HIS A 257 -19.39 -24.51 -24.33
N ALA A 258 -19.19 -24.81 -23.04
CA ALA A 258 -20.21 -25.43 -22.19
C ALA A 258 -21.49 -24.59 -22.12
N LEU A 259 -21.36 -23.27 -21.88
CA LEU A 259 -22.50 -22.35 -21.82
C LEU A 259 -23.22 -22.24 -23.17
N ARG A 260 -22.47 -22.07 -24.26
CA ARG A 260 -23.04 -22.00 -25.61
C ARG A 260 -23.83 -23.26 -25.93
N LYS A 261 -23.23 -24.44 -25.69
CA LYS A 261 -23.87 -25.72 -25.97
C LYS A 261 -25.08 -25.99 -25.08
N LYS A 262 -25.03 -25.61 -23.80
CA LYS A 262 -26.20 -25.65 -22.90
C LYS A 262 -27.36 -24.79 -23.40
N ILE A 263 -27.08 -23.62 -23.97
CA ILE A 263 -28.11 -22.71 -24.51
C ILE A 263 -28.68 -23.24 -25.83
N THR A 264 -27.83 -23.85 -26.68
CA THR A 264 -28.26 -24.42 -27.97
C THR A 264 -28.77 -25.86 -27.89
N ALA A 265 -28.67 -26.51 -26.72
CA ALA A 265 -29.07 -27.90 -26.53
C ALA A 265 -30.58 -28.05 -26.79
N SER A 266 -30.92 -28.97 -27.68
CA SER A 266 -32.31 -29.29 -28.02
C SER A 266 -33.00 -29.98 -26.84
N SER A 267 -34.33 -29.84 -26.73
CA SER A 267 -35.14 -30.51 -25.70
C SER A 267 -35.05 -32.03 -25.72
N ASN A 268 -34.56 -32.62 -26.82
CA ASN A 268 -34.37 -34.06 -27.00
C ASN A 268 -33.02 -34.59 -26.51
N GLU A 269 -32.06 -33.73 -26.13
CA GLU A 269 -30.78 -34.18 -25.57
C GLU A 269 -30.91 -34.54 -24.08
N ALA A 270 -30.21 -35.59 -23.66
CA ALA A 270 -30.16 -36.00 -22.26
C ALA A 270 -29.53 -34.86 -21.43
N LYS A 271 -30.30 -34.30 -20.49
CA LYS A 271 -29.80 -33.27 -19.57
C LYS A 271 -28.62 -33.81 -18.78
N ARG A 272 -27.47 -33.15 -18.90
CA ARG A 272 -26.29 -33.41 -18.07
C ARG A 272 -26.56 -32.97 -16.62
N LYS A 273 -25.90 -33.62 -15.65
CA LYS A 273 -26.05 -33.26 -14.23
C LYS A 273 -25.37 -31.94 -13.92
N ASP A 274 -24.21 -31.72 -14.55
CA ASP A 274 -23.53 -30.42 -14.50
C ASP A 274 -23.64 -29.66 -15.80
N TRP A 275 -23.61 -28.33 -15.72
CA TRP A 275 -23.54 -27.45 -16.88
C TRP A 275 -22.16 -27.52 -17.57
N LEU A 276 -21.08 -27.80 -16.84
CA LEU A 276 -19.72 -27.95 -17.40
C LEU A 276 -19.57 -29.21 -18.27
N GLU A 277 -20.35 -30.26 -17.99
CA GLU A 277 -20.34 -31.52 -18.75
C GLU A 277 -20.81 -31.35 -20.19
N TYR A 278 -21.46 -30.24 -20.55
CA TYR A 278 -21.80 -29.95 -21.95
C TYR A 278 -20.56 -29.75 -22.84
N ALA A 279 -19.37 -29.55 -22.27
CA ALA A 279 -18.11 -29.43 -23.00
C ALA A 279 -17.38 -30.76 -23.27
N ASP A 280 -18.01 -31.89 -22.93
CA ASP A 280 -17.48 -33.27 -23.09
C ASP A 280 -17.17 -33.70 -24.53
N ASP A 281 -17.65 -32.95 -25.53
CA ASP A 281 -17.38 -33.17 -26.95
C ASP A 281 -16.03 -32.63 -27.42
N LYS A 282 -15.50 -31.63 -26.70
CA LYS A 282 -14.28 -30.91 -27.10
C LYS A 282 -13.16 -30.99 -26.06
N TYR A 283 -13.52 -31.15 -24.78
CA TYR A 283 -12.57 -31.13 -23.67
C TYR A 283 -12.57 -32.45 -22.92
N ASN A 284 -11.41 -32.81 -22.35
CA ASN A 284 -11.24 -34.08 -21.64
C ASN A 284 -11.99 -34.06 -20.30
N ALA A 285 -12.45 -35.23 -19.84
CA ALA A 285 -13.15 -35.35 -18.55
C ALA A 285 -12.32 -34.83 -17.37
N GLN A 286 -10.99 -35.01 -17.40
CA GLN A 286 -10.08 -34.48 -16.39
C GLN A 286 -10.07 -32.95 -16.39
N GLU A 287 -9.98 -32.31 -17.56
CA GLU A 287 -9.96 -30.83 -17.68
C GLU A 287 -11.27 -30.22 -17.16
N ILE A 288 -12.40 -30.87 -17.46
CA ILE A 288 -13.73 -30.46 -16.98
C ILE A 288 -13.81 -30.61 -15.45
N SER A 289 -13.30 -31.71 -14.90
CA SER A 289 -13.27 -31.96 -13.45
C SER A 289 -12.36 -30.96 -12.70
N ASP A 290 -11.18 -30.67 -13.25
CA ASP A 290 -10.25 -29.71 -12.68
C ASP A 290 -10.81 -28.29 -12.73
N LEU A 291 -11.46 -27.92 -13.84
CA LEU A 291 -12.16 -26.65 -13.98
C LEU A 291 -13.31 -26.50 -12.99
N ARG A 292 -14.11 -27.56 -12.78
CA ARG A 292 -15.17 -27.58 -11.77
C ARG A 292 -14.61 -27.29 -10.38
N SER A 293 -13.55 -28.01 -10.00
CA SER A 293 -12.89 -27.84 -8.70
C SER A 293 -12.35 -26.42 -8.55
N ALA A 294 -11.77 -25.84 -9.60
CA ALA A 294 -11.29 -24.46 -9.59
C ALA A 294 -12.42 -23.43 -9.42
N LEU A 295 -13.58 -23.65 -10.03
CA LEU A 295 -14.76 -22.78 -9.88
C LEU A 295 -15.36 -22.88 -8.47
N ASP A 296 -15.39 -24.08 -7.88
CA ASP A 296 -15.82 -24.28 -6.49
C ASP A 296 -14.88 -23.54 -5.52
N VAL A 297 -13.57 -23.60 -5.74
CA VAL A 297 -12.59 -22.81 -4.98
C VAL A 297 -12.80 -21.31 -5.20
N LEU A 298 -13.01 -20.85 -6.43
CA LEU A 298 -13.26 -19.43 -6.71
C LEU A 298 -14.50 -18.90 -5.96
N PHE A 299 -15.57 -19.70 -5.90
CA PHE A 299 -16.76 -19.37 -5.12
C PHE A 299 -16.45 -19.23 -3.62
N LEU A 300 -15.61 -20.12 -3.06
CA LEU A 300 -15.18 -20.05 -1.67
C LEU A 300 -14.30 -18.81 -1.37
N LEU A 301 -13.63 -18.24 -2.38
CA LEU A 301 -12.74 -17.08 -2.25
C LEU A 301 -13.45 -15.72 -2.43
N ILE A 302 -14.76 -15.69 -2.74
CA ILE A 302 -15.56 -14.45 -2.89
C ILE A 302 -15.42 -13.46 -1.71
N PRO A 303 -15.27 -13.89 -0.43
CA PRO A 303 -15.08 -12.96 0.68
C PRO A 303 -13.71 -12.25 0.70
N ILE A 304 -12.69 -12.76 0.00
CA ILE A 304 -11.31 -12.24 0.06
C ILE A 304 -11.18 -10.81 -0.51
N PRO A 305 -11.81 -10.45 -1.65
CA PRO A 305 -11.85 -9.07 -2.13
C PRO A 305 -12.29 -8.04 -1.08
N MET A 306 -13.22 -8.38 -0.18
CA MET A 306 -13.65 -7.47 0.90
C MET A 306 -12.53 -7.20 1.90
N PHE A 307 -11.72 -8.22 2.20
CA PHE A 307 -10.53 -8.04 3.04
C PHE A 307 -9.51 -7.11 2.38
N TYR A 308 -9.22 -7.29 1.09
CA TYR A 308 -8.29 -6.41 0.36
C TYR A 308 -8.81 -4.97 0.22
N THR A 309 -10.13 -4.79 0.10
CA THR A 309 -10.76 -3.46 0.10
C THR A 309 -10.44 -2.67 1.36
N LEU A 310 -10.32 -3.35 2.51
CA LEU A 310 -9.89 -2.77 3.77
C LEU A 310 -8.37 -2.60 3.83
N LEU A 311 -7.61 -3.65 3.51
CA LEU A 311 -6.16 -3.65 3.61
C LEU A 311 -5.50 -2.54 2.76
N ASP A 312 -5.94 -2.35 1.52
CA ASP A 312 -5.31 -1.37 0.62
C ASP A 312 -5.54 0.09 1.02
N GLN A 313 -6.51 0.38 1.91
CA GLN A 313 -6.72 1.73 2.46
C GLN A 313 -5.53 2.21 3.30
N GLN A 314 -4.69 1.30 3.78
CA GLN A 314 -3.47 1.62 4.53
C GLN A 314 -2.52 2.54 3.74
N SER A 315 -2.50 2.40 2.40
CA SER A 315 -1.64 3.20 1.52
C SER A 315 -2.27 4.52 1.05
N SER A 316 -3.53 4.78 1.41
CA SER A 316 -4.29 5.96 0.96
C SER A 316 -4.94 6.67 2.14
N ARG A 317 -6.13 6.21 2.57
CA ARG A 317 -6.90 6.88 3.62
C ARG A 317 -6.19 6.93 4.96
N TRP A 318 -5.46 5.89 5.35
CA TRP A 318 -4.72 5.90 6.62
C TRP A 318 -3.52 6.85 6.57
N VAL A 319 -2.85 6.98 5.42
CA VAL A 319 -1.81 8.00 5.23
C VAL A 319 -2.41 9.39 5.38
N LEU A 320 -3.57 9.65 4.74
CA LEU A 320 -4.25 10.94 4.85
C LEU A 320 -4.73 11.23 6.28
N GLN A 321 -5.28 10.24 6.99
CA GLN A 321 -5.60 10.36 8.41
C GLN A 321 -4.35 10.69 9.23
N GLY A 322 -3.22 10.01 8.96
CA GLY A 322 -1.94 10.25 9.60
C GLY A 322 -1.41 11.68 9.40
N THR A 323 -1.74 12.36 8.30
CA THR A 323 -1.35 13.78 8.10
C THR A 323 -2.01 14.73 9.11
N LEU A 324 -3.11 14.31 9.73
CA LEU A 324 -3.83 15.08 10.75
C LEU A 324 -3.34 14.77 12.18
N MET A 325 -2.46 13.79 12.35
CA MET A 325 -1.99 13.33 13.66
C MET A 325 -0.60 13.88 13.99
N ASN A 326 -0.27 13.94 15.27
CA ASN A 326 1.10 14.16 15.72
C ASN A 326 1.91 12.88 15.51
N GLY A 327 2.94 12.94 14.66
CA GLY A 327 3.83 11.81 14.38
C GLY A 327 5.04 11.71 15.32
N LYS A 328 5.19 12.61 16.29
CA LYS A 328 6.32 12.63 17.22
C LYS A 328 6.22 11.49 18.23
N ILE A 329 7.29 10.72 18.34
CA ILE A 329 7.49 9.72 19.37
C ILE A 329 8.51 10.27 20.37
N ASP A 330 8.03 10.77 21.50
CA ASP A 330 8.87 11.44 22.51
C ASP A 330 9.97 10.52 23.06
N PHE A 331 9.71 9.21 23.21
CA PHE A 331 10.70 8.27 23.77
C PHE A 331 11.84 7.89 22.80
N LEU A 332 11.67 8.08 21.49
CA LEU A 332 12.67 7.78 20.46
C LEU A 332 13.26 9.03 19.80
N ASN A 333 12.79 10.22 20.18
CA ASN A 333 13.04 11.48 19.48
C ASN A 333 12.91 11.34 17.96
N TRP A 334 11.94 10.53 17.52
CA TRP A 334 11.73 10.19 16.12
C TRP A 334 10.34 10.65 15.69
N ILE A 335 10.28 11.27 14.51
CA ILE A 335 9.03 11.73 13.92
C ILE A 335 8.66 10.76 12.81
N ILE A 336 7.61 9.97 13.06
CA ILE A 336 6.99 9.09 12.07
C ILE A 336 6.28 9.96 11.03
N LYS A 337 6.63 9.75 9.76
CA LYS A 337 5.94 10.39 8.64
C LYS A 337 4.62 9.66 8.34
N PRO A 338 3.56 10.35 7.89
CA PRO A 338 2.26 9.72 7.62
C PRO A 338 2.32 8.54 6.65
N ASP A 339 3.19 8.62 5.64
CA ASP A 339 3.44 7.59 4.63
C ASP A 339 4.32 6.42 5.12
N GLN A 340 4.87 6.50 6.34
CA GLN A 340 5.55 5.38 7.02
C GLN A 340 4.57 4.46 7.75
N ILE A 341 3.28 4.78 7.82
CA ILE A 341 2.30 3.93 8.53
C ILE A 341 2.23 2.51 7.94
N HIS A 342 2.51 2.39 6.63
CA HIS A 342 2.56 1.11 5.93
C HIS A 342 3.76 0.24 6.35
N LEU A 343 4.81 0.81 6.97
CA LEU A 343 5.97 0.07 7.48
C LEU A 343 5.59 -1.01 8.49
N ILE A 344 4.53 -0.78 9.26
CA ILE A 344 4.07 -1.67 10.32
C ILE A 344 3.66 -3.03 9.74
N ASN A 345 3.07 -3.06 8.54
CA ASN A 345 2.57 -4.29 7.93
C ASN A 345 3.68 -5.32 7.66
N PRO A 346 4.71 -5.05 6.83
CA PRO A 346 5.78 -6.03 6.59
C PRO A 346 6.57 -6.35 7.86
N LEU A 347 6.72 -5.40 8.79
CA LEU A 347 7.35 -5.66 10.09
C LEU A 347 6.56 -6.70 10.90
N PHE A 348 5.24 -6.51 11.02
CA PHE A 348 4.38 -7.44 11.72
C PHE A 348 4.32 -8.78 11.01
N VAL A 349 4.31 -8.84 9.68
CA VAL A 349 4.37 -10.10 8.96
C VAL A 349 5.65 -10.88 9.29
N LEU A 350 6.81 -10.23 9.29
CA LEU A 350 8.09 -10.86 9.61
C LEU A 350 8.16 -11.38 11.05
N ILE A 351 7.57 -10.66 12.01
CA ILE A 351 7.53 -11.06 13.44
C ILE A 351 6.44 -12.11 13.70
N PHE A 352 5.26 -11.92 13.10
CA PHE A 352 4.07 -12.72 13.41
C PHE A 352 4.10 -14.09 12.75
N ILE A 353 4.76 -14.28 11.61
CA ILE A 353 4.84 -15.63 11.02
C ILE A 353 5.45 -16.66 11.97
N PRO A 354 6.67 -16.47 12.52
CA PRO A 354 7.24 -17.44 13.44
C PRO A 354 6.40 -17.55 14.72
N PHE A 355 5.90 -16.42 15.24
CA PHE A 355 5.06 -16.40 16.43
C PHE A 355 3.74 -17.16 16.24
N PHE A 356 3.09 -17.01 15.09
CA PHE A 356 1.83 -17.70 14.79
C PHE A 356 2.05 -19.19 14.60
N ASN A 357 3.14 -19.58 13.94
CA ASN A 357 3.47 -20.99 13.75
C ASN A 357 3.79 -21.70 15.07
N VAL A 358 4.54 -21.05 15.97
CA VAL A 358 4.99 -21.66 17.23
C VAL A 358 3.93 -21.58 18.34
N ALA A 359 3.22 -20.46 18.46
CA ALA A 359 2.32 -20.21 19.59
C ALA A 359 0.84 -20.19 19.20
N ILE A 360 0.46 -19.37 18.21
CA ILE A 360 -0.97 -19.09 17.94
C ILE A 360 -1.68 -20.26 17.25
N TYR A 361 -1.12 -20.85 16.20
CA TYR A 361 -1.77 -21.97 15.50
C TYR A 361 -1.94 -23.21 16.38
N PRO A 362 -0.94 -23.63 17.19
CA PRO A 362 -1.16 -24.70 18.16
C PRO A 362 -2.28 -24.38 19.17
N LEU A 363 -2.38 -23.13 19.62
CA LEU A 363 -3.45 -22.69 20.52
C LEU A 363 -4.82 -22.70 19.84
N LEU A 364 -4.92 -22.15 18.62
CA LEU A 364 -6.15 -22.16 17.83
C LEU A 364 -6.61 -23.59 17.53
N ASN A 365 -5.68 -24.50 17.26
CA ASN A 365 -5.99 -25.93 17.10
C ASN A 365 -6.60 -26.53 18.37
N LYS A 366 -6.13 -26.15 19.56
CA LYS A 366 -6.73 -26.59 20.85
C LYS A 366 -8.15 -26.05 21.03
N ILE A 367 -8.45 -24.85 20.53
CA ILE A 367 -9.78 -24.22 20.58
C ILE A 367 -10.71 -24.74 19.47
N GLY A 368 -10.22 -25.61 18.57
CA GLY A 368 -10.99 -26.18 17.46
C GLY A 368 -11.00 -25.31 16.20
N ILE A 369 -10.18 -24.26 16.11
CA ILE A 369 -9.98 -23.44 14.92
C ILE A 369 -8.80 -24.02 14.11
N ASN A 370 -9.04 -25.13 13.44
CA ASN A 370 -8.00 -25.88 12.71
C ASN A 370 -8.09 -25.73 11.17
N THR A 371 -9.25 -25.39 10.61
CA THR A 371 -9.42 -25.26 9.16
C THR A 371 -8.96 -23.89 8.63
N ALA A 372 -8.44 -23.87 7.41
CA ALA A 372 -8.02 -22.63 6.74
C ALA A 372 -9.16 -21.61 6.65
N PHE A 373 -10.39 -22.07 6.36
CA PHE A 373 -11.56 -21.20 6.26
C PHE A 373 -11.92 -20.50 7.58
N ARG A 374 -11.85 -21.21 8.73
CA ARG A 374 -12.09 -20.59 10.04
C ARG A 374 -11.05 -19.52 10.36
N LYS A 375 -9.80 -19.71 9.92
CA LYS A 375 -8.74 -18.69 10.06
C LYS A 375 -9.01 -17.47 9.18
N ILE A 376 -9.53 -17.66 7.96
CA ILE A 376 -9.94 -16.55 7.07
C ILE A 376 -11.06 -15.73 7.71
N ILE A 377 -12.09 -16.38 8.27
CA ILE A 377 -13.18 -15.68 8.98
C ILE A 377 -12.63 -14.86 10.15
N LEU A 378 -11.77 -15.46 10.98
CA LEU A 378 -11.16 -14.77 12.12
C LEU A 378 -10.32 -13.56 11.66
N GLY A 379 -9.55 -13.69 10.59
CA GLY A 379 -8.82 -12.58 9.98
C GLY A 379 -9.74 -11.46 9.48
N GLY A 380 -10.87 -11.82 8.86
CA GLY A 380 -11.90 -10.86 8.44
C GLY A 380 -12.51 -10.09 9.61
N MET A 381 -12.77 -10.76 10.74
CA MET A 381 -13.26 -10.10 11.96
C MET A 381 -12.25 -9.09 12.51
N PHE A 382 -10.95 -9.44 12.53
CA PHE A 382 -9.90 -8.50 12.95
C PHE A 382 -9.76 -7.31 11.98
N ALA A 383 -9.91 -7.54 10.68
CA ALA A 383 -9.92 -6.47 9.69
C ALA A 383 -11.09 -5.49 9.94
N ALA A 384 -12.29 -6.00 10.20
CA ALA A 384 -13.44 -5.16 10.55
C ALA A 384 -13.21 -4.37 11.85
N LEU A 385 -12.68 -5.03 12.89
CA LEU A 385 -12.35 -4.37 14.16
C LEU A 385 -11.31 -3.25 13.97
N SER A 386 -10.29 -3.46 13.13
CA SER A 386 -9.27 -2.44 12.86
C SER A 386 -9.87 -1.17 12.25
N PHE A 387 -10.91 -1.30 11.43
CA PHE A 387 -11.62 -0.15 10.84
C PHE A 387 -12.54 0.54 11.83
N ALA A 388 -13.17 -0.20 12.75
CA ALA A 388 -13.90 0.40 13.86
C ALA A 388 -12.98 1.27 14.72
N ILE A 389 -11.77 0.79 15.02
CA ILE A 389 -10.74 1.57 15.73
C ILE A 389 -10.34 2.80 14.92
N ALA A 390 -10.07 2.66 13.62
CA ALA A 390 -9.72 3.79 12.76
C ALA A 390 -10.83 4.85 12.68
N ALA A 391 -12.10 4.44 12.73
CA ALA A 391 -13.25 5.35 12.78
C ALA A 391 -13.33 6.11 14.12
N VAL A 392 -13.07 5.44 15.24
CA VAL A 392 -12.97 6.10 16.56
C VAL A 392 -11.83 7.11 16.56
N VAL A 393 -10.67 6.75 16.02
CA VAL A 393 -9.54 7.68 15.86
C VAL A 393 -9.96 8.88 15.01
N GLN A 394 -10.64 8.67 13.88
CA GLN A 394 -11.11 9.78 13.05
C GLN A 394 -12.08 10.71 13.79
N TYR A 395 -12.99 10.14 14.58
CA TYR A 395 -13.92 10.90 15.42
C TYR A 395 -13.16 11.77 16.44
N THR A 396 -12.11 11.21 17.07
CA THR A 396 -11.27 11.99 18.00
C THR A 396 -10.45 13.09 17.31
N ILE A 397 -9.98 12.86 16.07
CA ILE A 397 -9.22 13.85 15.29
C ILE A 397 -10.10 15.04 14.91
N ILE A 398 -11.31 14.79 14.40
CA ILE A 398 -12.27 15.86 14.06
C ILE A 398 -12.69 16.61 15.32
N GLY A 399 -12.62 15.95 16.48
CA GLY A 399 -13.11 16.45 17.75
C GLY A 399 -14.64 16.52 17.76
N GLN A 400 -15.19 16.85 18.92
CA GLN A 400 -16.51 17.47 18.92
C GLN A 400 -16.30 18.84 18.30
N THR A 401 -16.86 19.10 17.12
CA THR A 401 -17.06 20.48 16.66
C THR A 401 -17.84 21.17 17.78
N PHE A 402 -17.16 21.92 18.64
CA PHE A 402 -17.80 22.68 19.71
C PHE A 402 -18.80 23.61 19.05
N SER A 403 -20.08 23.23 19.06
CA SER A 403 -21.18 24.13 18.76
C SER A 403 -21.18 25.13 19.90
N ILE A 404 -20.74 26.37 19.62
CA ILE A 404 -20.79 27.43 20.62
C ILE A 404 -22.27 27.57 21.05
N PRO A 405 -22.57 27.67 22.37
CA PRO A 405 -23.92 28.00 22.82
C PRO A 405 -24.40 29.28 22.13
N SER A 406 -25.70 29.41 21.85
CA SER A 406 -26.28 30.52 21.07
C SER A 406 -26.01 31.94 21.62
N ASN A 407 -25.34 32.07 22.76
CA ASN A 407 -25.04 33.31 23.45
C ASN A 407 -23.54 33.62 23.65
N GLU A 408 -22.63 32.82 23.10
CA GLU A 408 -21.19 33.03 23.19
C GLU A 408 -20.55 33.21 21.79
N SER A 409 -19.47 33.95 21.71
CA SER A 409 -18.53 33.95 20.58
C SER A 409 -17.14 33.55 21.06
N GLN A 410 -16.31 32.98 20.19
CA GLN A 410 -14.99 32.50 20.61
C GLN A 410 -13.89 33.03 19.69
N LEU A 411 -12.83 33.59 20.30
CA LEU A 411 -11.59 33.92 19.62
C LEU A 411 -10.58 32.79 19.84
N ARG A 412 -10.00 32.29 18.74
CA ARG A 412 -8.93 31.28 18.77
C ARG A 412 -7.68 31.84 18.12
N ILE A 413 -6.56 31.81 18.84
CA ILE A 413 -5.26 32.23 18.29
C ILE A 413 -4.30 31.05 18.37
N TYR A 414 -3.80 30.61 17.22
CA TYR A 414 -2.86 29.48 17.09
C TYR A 414 -1.43 30.01 16.98
N ASN A 415 -0.55 29.53 17.85
CA ASN A 415 0.87 29.84 17.80
C ASN A 415 1.61 28.87 16.86
N ASN A 416 2.09 29.32 15.68
CA ASN A 416 2.89 28.49 14.76
C ASN A 416 4.40 28.54 15.05
N PHE A 417 4.84 29.25 16.10
CA PHE A 417 6.25 29.33 16.44
C PHE A 417 6.66 28.23 17.44
N ASP A 418 7.91 27.79 17.33
CA ASP A 418 8.55 26.83 18.25
C ASP A 418 8.99 27.51 19.57
N CYS A 419 8.28 28.55 20.00
CA CYS A 419 8.58 29.36 21.17
C CYS A 419 7.28 29.92 21.76
N ASN A 420 7.35 30.36 23.02
CA ASN A 420 6.20 30.96 23.70
C ASN A 420 5.96 32.39 23.20
N VAL A 421 4.69 32.78 23.15
CA VAL A 421 4.26 34.11 22.69
C VAL A 421 3.38 34.76 23.74
N SER A 422 3.71 36.00 24.12
CA SER A 422 2.84 36.82 24.98
C SER A 422 1.89 37.65 24.15
N ILE A 423 0.60 37.61 24.48
CA ILE A 423 -0.45 38.41 23.87
C ILE A 423 -1.04 39.30 24.94
N SER A 424 -1.11 40.59 24.66
CA SER A 424 -1.81 41.59 25.47
C SER A 424 -2.87 42.28 24.62
N GLY A 425 -4.08 42.41 25.16
CA GLY A 425 -5.18 43.11 24.50
C GLY A 425 -6.08 43.78 25.51
N SER A 426 -6.82 44.79 25.08
CA SER A 426 -7.67 45.57 26.00
C SER A 426 -8.90 44.79 26.46
N LEU A 427 -9.44 43.91 25.61
CA LEU A 427 -10.54 42.99 25.92
C LEU A 427 -10.05 41.59 26.27
N VAL A 428 -8.83 41.24 25.85
CA VAL A 428 -8.23 39.92 26.00
C VAL A 428 -7.47 39.78 27.32
N GLY A 429 -6.90 40.86 27.88
CA GLY A 429 -5.97 40.75 29.01
C GLY A 429 -4.60 40.21 28.55
N ASN A 430 -3.76 39.80 29.52
CA ASN A 430 -2.40 39.31 29.25
C ASN A 430 -2.34 37.79 29.37
N PHE A 431 -2.03 37.11 28.27
CA PHE A 431 -1.89 35.66 28.21
C PHE A 431 -0.59 35.26 27.51
N SER A 432 -0.06 34.08 27.85
CA SER A 432 1.05 33.45 27.14
C SER A 432 0.55 32.19 26.45
N ILE A 433 0.82 32.06 25.15
CA ILE A 433 0.58 30.84 24.39
C ILE A 433 1.88 30.04 24.37
N GLU A 434 1.82 28.76 24.76
CA GLU A 434 2.95 27.85 24.64
C GLU A 434 3.29 27.56 23.16
N GLN A 435 4.49 27.04 22.93
CA GLN A 435 4.93 26.60 21.60
C GLN A 435 3.92 25.65 20.95
N LEU A 436 3.51 25.95 19.72
CA LEU A 436 2.59 25.11 18.92
C LEU A 436 1.22 24.85 19.58
N ASP A 437 0.80 25.72 20.51
CA ASP A 437 -0.46 25.63 21.24
C ASP A 437 -1.49 26.69 20.78
N VAL A 438 -2.71 26.61 21.31
CA VAL A 438 -3.84 27.48 20.97
C VAL A 438 -4.41 28.18 22.21
N LEU A 439 -4.64 29.48 22.10
CA LEU A 439 -5.38 30.26 23.08
C LEU A 439 -6.88 30.25 22.73
N HIS A 440 -7.72 29.97 23.73
CA HIS A 440 -9.17 30.00 23.63
C HIS A 440 -9.74 31.09 24.55
N ILE A 441 -10.48 32.04 23.97
CA ILE A 441 -11.15 33.09 24.74
C ILE A 441 -12.62 33.11 24.35
N ASN A 442 -13.50 32.94 25.33
CA ASN A 442 -14.95 33.00 25.13
C ASN A 442 -15.45 34.39 25.54
N TYR A 443 -16.28 34.99 24.68
CA TYR A 443 -16.93 36.27 24.91
C TYR A 443 -18.43 36.09 25.05
N ASN A 444 -19.01 36.80 26.01
CA ASN A 444 -20.46 36.89 26.15
C ASN A 444 -21.05 37.89 25.15
N THR A 445 -22.26 37.60 24.70
CA THR A 445 -23.02 38.35 23.69
C THR A 445 -23.32 39.83 24.01
N THR A 446 -22.86 40.36 25.13
CA THR A 446 -23.06 41.77 25.53
C THR A 446 -21.95 42.72 25.08
N VAL A 447 -20.85 42.22 24.49
CA VAL A 447 -19.62 42.98 24.17
C VAL A 447 -19.45 43.24 22.65
N PHE A 448 -20.52 43.28 21.86
CA PHE A 448 -20.41 43.28 20.38
C PHE A 448 -20.13 44.64 19.73
N ASN A 449 -19.42 44.58 18.59
CA ASN A 449 -18.92 45.66 17.73
C ASN A 449 -17.65 46.38 18.19
N GLU A 450 -16.88 45.79 19.10
CA GLU A 450 -15.55 46.32 19.43
C GLU A 450 -14.45 45.59 18.63
N THR A 451 -13.61 46.38 17.96
CA THR A 451 -12.35 45.89 17.41
C THR A 451 -11.30 45.94 18.51
N ASP A 452 -10.83 44.79 18.98
CA ASP A 452 -9.69 44.78 19.91
C ASP A 452 -8.38 44.96 19.12
N VAL A 453 -7.44 45.68 19.71
CA VAL A 453 -6.07 45.78 19.20
C VAL A 453 -5.22 44.84 20.03
N LEU A 454 -4.85 43.71 19.45
CA LEU A 454 -3.90 42.80 20.09
C LEU A 454 -2.48 43.32 19.88
N SER A 455 -1.72 43.43 20.97
CA SER A 455 -0.26 43.56 20.97
C SER A 455 0.34 42.20 21.26
N ILE A 456 1.03 41.65 20.26
CA ILE A 456 1.65 40.33 20.28
C ILE A 456 3.15 40.53 20.38
N ASP A 457 3.72 40.09 21.49
CA ASP A 457 5.14 40.20 21.78
C ASP A 457 5.77 38.80 21.79
N LEU A 458 6.73 38.57 20.90
CA LEU A 458 7.53 37.35 20.83
C LEU A 458 8.66 37.39 21.86
N LEU A 459 8.89 36.26 22.53
CA LEU A 459 10.07 36.07 23.35
C LEU A 459 11.35 36.05 22.47
N PRO A 460 12.50 36.51 22.97
CA PRO A 460 13.75 36.58 22.20
C PRO A 460 14.25 35.25 21.63
N SER A 461 13.71 34.12 22.12
CA SER A 461 14.01 32.76 21.68
C SER A 461 13.47 32.41 20.27
N CYS A 462 12.65 33.25 19.65
CA CYS A 462 11.99 32.95 18.37
C CYS A 462 12.80 33.32 17.10
N GLU A 463 14.03 33.85 17.24
CA GLU A 463 14.95 34.22 16.13
C GLU A 463 14.36 35.09 14.98
N LEU A 464 13.43 35.99 15.27
CA LEU A 464 12.85 36.94 14.30
C LEU A 464 13.42 38.35 14.45
N LYS A 465 13.40 39.15 13.37
CA LYS A 465 13.91 40.54 13.36
C LYS A 465 12.93 41.54 13.99
N SER A 466 11.64 41.26 13.90
CA SER A 466 10.58 42.04 14.53
C SER A 466 9.92 41.21 15.63
N ASN A 467 9.91 41.73 16.85
CA ASN A 467 9.42 40.99 18.03
C ASN A 467 8.02 41.43 18.48
N THR A 468 7.44 42.47 17.87
CA THR A 468 6.18 43.04 18.33
C THR A 468 5.25 43.31 17.14
N LEU A 469 4.04 42.78 17.19
CA LEU A 469 2.99 43.00 16.19
C LEU A 469 1.75 43.58 16.86
N LYS A 470 1.24 44.70 16.35
CA LYS A 470 -0.07 45.23 16.73
C LYS A 470 -1.04 45.06 15.59
N GLN A 471 -2.10 44.29 15.80
CA GLN A 471 -3.08 44.02 14.75
C GLN A 471 -4.51 43.97 15.30
N HIS A 472 -5.45 44.47 14.49
CA HIS A 472 -6.87 44.45 14.82
C HIS A 472 -7.45 43.04 14.61
N VAL A 473 -8.25 42.62 15.58
CA VAL A 473 -8.98 41.35 15.55
C VAL A 473 -10.48 41.64 15.56
N PHE A 474 -11.22 40.95 14.69
CA PHE A 474 -12.67 41.09 14.56
C PHE A 474 -13.35 39.90 15.21
N ILE A 475 -14.22 40.18 16.18
CA ILE A 475 -15.04 39.17 16.85
C ILE A 475 -16.45 39.31 16.29
N GLU A 476 -16.87 38.33 15.51
CA GLU A 476 -18.22 38.26 14.95
C GLU A 476 -19.19 37.57 15.94
N LYS A 477 -20.48 37.88 15.82
CA LYS A 477 -21.51 37.35 16.71
C LYS A 477 -21.81 35.88 16.39
N GLU A 478 -21.87 35.04 17.42
CA GLU A 478 -22.23 33.61 17.31
C GLU A 478 -21.29 32.82 16.38
N THR A 479 -20.08 33.31 16.14
CA THR A 479 -19.07 32.66 15.30
C THR A 479 -17.76 32.42 16.06
N VAL A 480 -16.95 31.49 15.54
CA VAL A 480 -15.56 31.28 15.97
C VAL A 480 -14.66 32.10 15.06
N SER A 481 -14.09 33.19 15.55
CA SER A 481 -13.03 33.91 14.84
C SER A 481 -11.70 33.22 15.13
N SER A 482 -11.06 32.64 14.11
CA SER A 482 -9.79 31.92 14.24
C SER A 482 -8.65 32.71 13.59
N TYR A 483 -7.49 32.78 14.24
CA TYR A 483 -6.31 33.48 13.74
C TYR A 483 -5.05 32.62 13.89
N LEU A 484 -4.22 32.56 12.86
CA LEU A 484 -2.93 31.90 12.87
C LEU A 484 -1.81 32.94 13.00
N LEU A 485 -1.00 32.80 14.03
CA LEU A 485 0.22 33.58 14.20
C LEU A 485 1.38 32.87 13.48
N THR A 486 1.99 33.52 12.50
CA THR A 486 3.06 32.94 11.67
C THR A 486 4.05 34.00 11.21
N SER A 487 5.17 33.61 10.59
CA SER A 487 6.11 34.56 9.98
C SER A 487 5.89 34.74 8.47
N LYS A 488 6.01 35.99 8.00
CA LYS A 488 6.10 36.35 6.58
C LYS A 488 7.56 36.40 6.15
N ASN A 489 7.94 35.53 5.21
CA ASN A 489 9.30 35.42 4.66
C ASN A 489 10.42 35.25 5.71
N ASN A 490 10.13 34.69 6.89
CA ASN A 490 11.04 34.58 8.05
C ASN A 490 11.61 35.92 8.54
N VAL A 491 10.95 37.05 8.26
CA VAL A 491 11.41 38.39 8.68
C VAL A 491 10.45 39.04 9.65
N ASP A 492 9.15 39.02 9.33
CA ASP A 492 8.12 39.74 10.09
C ASP A 492 7.04 38.78 10.62
N ILE A 493 6.44 39.15 11.75
CA ILE A 493 5.27 38.46 12.33
C ILE A 493 4.02 38.84 11.53
N GLU A 494 3.16 37.87 11.25
CA GLU A 494 1.87 38.05 10.58
C GLU A 494 0.78 37.27 11.31
N LEU A 495 -0.37 37.92 11.56
CA LEU A 495 -1.57 37.27 12.09
C LEU A 495 -2.59 37.11 10.96
N ILE A 496 -2.88 35.87 10.58
CA ILE A 496 -3.75 35.52 9.45
C ILE A 496 -5.12 35.10 9.97
N HIS A 497 -6.19 35.76 9.53
CA HIS A 497 -7.55 35.31 9.83
C HIS A 497 -7.88 34.02 9.06
N LEU A 498 -8.33 33.00 9.78
CA LEU A 498 -8.73 31.71 9.26
C LEU A 498 -10.27 31.66 9.19
N SER A 499 -10.82 31.87 8.00
CA SER A 499 -12.26 31.69 7.74
C SER A 499 -12.71 30.22 7.77
N GLU A 500 -11.78 29.29 7.55
CA GLU A 500 -11.97 27.85 7.74
C GLU A 500 -10.74 27.26 8.44
N LEU A 501 -10.95 26.47 9.51
CA LEU A 501 -9.90 25.69 10.15
C LEU A 501 -9.57 24.46 9.29
N LYS A 502 -8.75 24.67 8.26
CA LYS A 502 -8.08 23.58 7.55
C LYS A 502 -6.60 23.64 7.89
N LYS A 503 -6.09 22.60 8.58
CA LYS A 503 -4.65 22.40 8.77
C LYS A 503 -3.96 22.60 7.42
N LEU A 504 -3.04 23.56 7.36
CA LEU A 504 -2.34 23.91 6.14
C LEU A 504 -1.57 22.67 5.66
N LYS A 505 -1.68 22.33 4.37
CA LYS A 505 -0.98 21.18 3.76
C LYS A 505 0.54 21.23 3.94
N ASN A 506 1.09 22.42 4.19
CA ASN A 506 2.51 22.69 4.44
C ASN A 506 2.77 23.19 5.87
N GLY A 507 1.78 23.16 6.76
CA GLY A 507 1.91 23.61 8.14
C GLY A 507 2.74 22.65 8.99
N ASN A 508 3.24 23.15 10.12
CA ASN A 508 3.96 22.34 11.10
C ASN A 508 3.10 21.12 11.51
N SER A 509 3.67 19.91 11.49
CA SER A 509 2.94 18.69 11.81
C SER A 509 2.33 18.70 13.22
N ASN A 510 2.91 19.49 14.11
CA ASN A 510 2.49 19.64 15.50
C ASN A 510 1.28 20.57 15.68
N LEU A 511 0.98 21.44 14.71
CA LEU A 511 -0.25 22.24 14.75
C LEU A 511 -1.45 21.29 14.57
N ARG A 512 -2.34 21.26 15.56
CA ARG A 512 -3.60 20.52 15.50
C ARG A 512 -4.59 21.17 14.55
#